data_AF-A0A960PF62-F1
#
_entry.id   AF-A0A960PF62-F1
#
_cell.length_a   1.000
_cell.length_b   1.000
_cell.length_c   1.000
_cell.angle_alpha   90.00
_cell.angle_beta   90.00
_cell.angle_gamma   90.00
#
_symmetry.space_group_name_H-M   'P 1'
#
loop_
_entity.id
_entity.type
_entity.pdbx_description
1 polymer ?
#
loop_
_entity_poly.entity_id
_entity_poly.type
_entity_poly.pdbx_seq_one_letter_code
_entity_poly.pdbx_strand_id
1 'polypeptide(L)'
;MDDDKIIEETDTSSKLDERLTVVDKLRMLLDVTKTISRSMESEDVLTVLMDTLGSLISYDAAGIYLIEHDDNPDSQYIFKSKVIRGYRISFEQIEPRLKLGEGFIGYVAQTGKSLISPDV
;
A
#
# COMPACT_ATOMS: atom_id res chain seq x y z
N MET A 1 45.90 -7.49 37.57
CA MET A 1 45.04 -8.63 37.23
C MET A 1 43.62 -8.08 37.20
N ASP A 2 43.30 -7.17 36.27
CA ASP A 2 43.25 -7.33 34.79
C ASP A 2 42.10 -8.31 34.46
N ASP A 3 41.04 -7.97 33.71
CA ASP A 3 40.91 -7.05 32.58
C ASP A 3 39.46 -6.49 32.42
N ASP A 4 39.39 -5.23 31.94
CA ASP A 4 38.50 -4.61 30.94
C ASP A 4 36.99 -4.96 30.86
N LYS A 5 36.03 -4.03 31.02
CA LYS A 5 35.67 -2.78 30.30
C LYS A 5 34.89 -2.99 28.98
N ILE A 6 33.89 -2.11 28.78
CA ILE A 6 33.13 -1.73 27.55
C ILE A 6 31.91 -2.65 27.30
N ILE A 7 30.67 -2.21 27.04
CA ILE A 7 30.09 -1.15 26.17
C ILE A 7 28.64 -0.89 26.66
N GLU A 8 28.24 0.32 27.10
CA GLU A 8 27.71 1.47 26.32
C GLU A 8 26.24 1.35 25.91
N GLU A 9 25.46 2.36 26.34
CA GLU A 9 24.39 3.12 25.63
C GLU A 9 23.53 2.40 24.57
N THR A 10 22.22 2.54 24.52
CA THR A 10 21.47 3.76 24.15
C THR A 10 19.99 3.34 24.14
N ASP A 11 19.09 4.09 24.78
CA ASP A 11 18.32 5.18 24.19
C ASP A 11 17.18 4.72 23.25
N THR A 12 16.06 5.42 23.36
CA THR A 12 15.01 5.52 22.32
C THR A 12 13.97 4.39 22.23
N SER A 13 13.14 4.24 23.27
CA SER A 13 11.73 3.83 23.05
C SER A 13 10.75 5.02 23.15
N SER A 14 11.29 6.25 23.22
CA SER A 14 10.47 7.46 23.10
C SER A 14 10.38 7.87 21.64
N LYS A 15 9.14 8.05 21.15
CA LYS A 15 8.71 8.69 19.89
C LYS A 15 8.38 7.74 18.73
N LEU A 16 7.19 7.12 18.78
CA LEU A 16 6.53 6.61 17.56
C LEU A 16 5.23 7.36 17.20
N ASP A 17 4.92 8.48 17.86
CA ASP A 17 3.72 9.28 17.55
C ASP A 17 4.06 10.71 17.11
N GLU A 18 5.02 10.87 16.19
CA GLU A 18 5.12 12.14 15.46
C GLU A 18 3.96 12.23 14.46
N ARG A 19 2.84 12.82 14.91
CA ARG A 19 1.73 13.23 14.04
C ARG A 19 2.32 14.10 12.92
N LEU A 20 2.33 13.58 11.68
CA LEU A 20 2.80 14.30 10.50
C LEU A 20 2.30 15.75 10.52
N THR A 21 3.22 16.70 10.40
CA THR A 21 2.86 18.11 10.36
C THR A 21 2.07 18.41 9.09
N VAL A 22 1.33 19.52 9.08
CA VAL A 22 0.58 19.95 7.89
C VAL A 22 1.52 20.14 6.68
N VAL A 23 2.75 20.57 6.94
CA VAL A 23 3.77 20.74 5.90
C VAL A 23 4.21 19.39 5.33
N ASP A 24 4.36 18.37 6.17
CA ASP A 24 4.75 17.02 5.71
C ASP A 24 3.66 16.39 4.86
N LYS A 25 2.38 16.57 5.23
CA LYS A 25 1.23 16.13 4.43
C LYS A 25 1.14 16.81 3.07
N LEU A 26 1.39 18.13 3.03
CA LEU A 26 1.37 18.89 1.77
C LEU A 26 2.54 18.52 0.87
N ARG A 27 3.73 18.27 1.44
CA ARG A 27 4.88 17.75 0.68
C ARG A 27 4.59 16.37 0.11
N MET A 28 4.00 15.47 0.92
CA MET A 28 3.58 14.15 0.46
C MET A 28 2.59 14.23 -0.72
N LEU A 29 1.57 15.08 -0.61
CA LEU A 29 0.61 15.27 -1.70
C LEU A 29 1.28 15.81 -2.98
N LEU A 30 2.20 16.77 -2.82
CA LEU A 30 2.96 17.33 -3.94
C LEU A 30 3.86 16.29 -4.61
N ASP A 31 4.55 15.48 -3.83
CA ASP A 31 5.47 14.46 -4.35
C ASP A 31 4.71 13.31 -5.01
N VAL A 32 3.57 12.89 -4.46
CA VAL A 32 2.65 11.94 -5.11
C VAL A 32 2.16 12.51 -6.45
N THR A 33 1.69 13.75 -6.48
CA THR A 33 1.17 14.37 -7.70
C THR A 33 2.24 14.52 -8.78
N LYS A 34 3.47 14.91 -8.39
CA LYS A 34 4.62 15.02 -9.30
C LYS A 34 5.06 13.67 -9.85
N THR A 35 5.01 12.62 -9.03
CA THR A 35 5.37 11.26 -9.43
C THR A 35 4.36 10.72 -10.44
N ILE A 36 3.06 10.89 -10.19
CA ILE A 36 1.99 10.55 -11.13
C ILE A 36 2.15 11.31 -12.45
N SER A 37 2.46 12.61 -12.40
CA SER A 37 2.58 13.44 -13.61
C SER A 37 3.81 13.12 -14.46
N ARG A 38 4.83 12.47 -13.92
CA ARG A 38 6.12 12.23 -14.59
C ARG A 38 6.24 10.87 -15.25
N SER A 39 5.40 9.92 -14.89
CA SER A 39 5.51 8.56 -15.42
C SER A 39 4.30 8.23 -16.29
N MET A 40 4.58 8.20 -17.59
CA MET A 40 3.76 7.54 -18.60
C MET A 40 4.21 6.08 -18.81
N GLU A 41 4.80 5.43 -17.80
CA GLU A 41 5.05 3.99 -17.76
C GLU A 41 4.42 3.44 -16.47
N SER A 42 3.21 2.91 -16.64
CA SER A 42 2.22 2.65 -15.58
C SER A 42 2.69 1.75 -14.42
N GLU A 43 3.73 0.94 -14.63
CA GLU A 43 4.27 0.00 -13.64
C GLU A 43 5.17 0.67 -12.59
N ASP A 44 5.96 1.66 -13.00
CA ASP A 44 6.98 2.27 -12.15
C ASP A 44 6.34 3.17 -11.08
N VAL A 45 5.21 3.80 -11.39
CA VAL A 45 4.50 4.68 -10.44
C VAL A 45 3.96 3.91 -9.25
N LEU A 46 3.28 2.79 -9.52
CA LEU A 46 2.62 2.02 -8.47
C LEU A 46 3.67 1.41 -7.54
N THR A 47 4.84 1.03 -8.08
CA THR A 47 5.98 0.57 -7.31
C THR A 47 6.52 1.66 -6.39
N VAL A 48 6.81 2.86 -6.94
CA VAL A 48 7.29 4.00 -6.14
C VAL A 48 6.27 4.41 -5.07
N LEU A 49 4.98 4.36 -5.38
CA LEU A 49 3.91 4.68 -4.43
C LEU A 49 3.88 3.66 -3.28
N MET A 50 3.99 2.36 -3.57
CA MET A 50 4.06 1.32 -2.55
C MET A 50 5.31 1.46 -1.66
N ASP A 51 6.47 1.75 -2.24
CA ASP A 51 7.70 1.94 -1.49
C ASP A 51 7.60 3.19 -0.58
N THR A 52 6.98 4.27 -1.08
CA THR A 52 6.71 5.48 -0.29
C THR A 52 5.75 5.18 0.87
N LEU A 53 4.67 4.43 0.63
CA LEU A 53 3.73 4.03 1.67
C LEU A 53 4.39 3.14 2.74
N GLY A 54 5.23 2.19 2.34
CA GLY A 54 5.97 1.32 3.26
C GLY A 54 6.95 2.07 4.16
N SER A 55 7.46 3.23 3.73
CA SER A 55 8.31 4.08 4.57
C SER A 55 7.53 4.88 5.64
N LEU A 56 6.23 5.09 5.43
CA LEU A 56 5.39 5.96 6.25
C LEU A 56 4.45 5.19 7.19
N ILE A 57 3.97 4.02 6.76
CA ILE A 57 3.01 3.21 7.49
C ILE A 57 3.54 1.79 7.56
N SER A 58 3.71 1.27 8.77
CA SER A 58 4.06 -0.13 8.98
C SER A 58 2.87 -1.02 8.62
N TYR A 59 3.08 -1.97 7.72
CA TYR A 59 2.12 -3.01 7.35
C TYR A 59 2.85 -4.34 7.09
N ASP A 60 2.16 -5.46 7.31
CA ASP A 60 2.72 -6.78 7.02
C ASP A 60 2.62 -7.14 5.54
N ALA A 61 1.51 -6.78 4.90
CA ALA A 61 1.28 -6.98 3.47
C ALA A 61 0.35 -5.90 2.89
N ALA A 62 0.57 -5.54 1.63
CA ALA A 62 -0.24 -4.57 0.91
C ALA A 62 -0.25 -4.86 -0.60
N GLY A 63 -1.34 -4.48 -1.28
CA GLY A 63 -1.49 -4.69 -2.71
C GLY A 63 -2.34 -3.62 -3.38
N ILE A 64 -2.01 -3.30 -4.63
CA ILE A 64 -2.77 -2.38 -5.49
C ILE A 64 -3.39 -3.18 -6.64
N TYR A 65 -4.70 -3.01 -6.81
CA TYR A 65 -5.49 -3.66 -7.84
C TYR A 65 -5.99 -2.62 -8.84
N LEU A 66 -5.89 -2.96 -10.13
CA LEU A 66 -6.55 -2.23 -11.19
C LEU A 66 -7.83 -2.97 -11.58
N ILE A 67 -8.87 -2.19 -11.81
CA ILE A 67 -10.16 -2.67 -12.29
C ILE A 67 -10.10 -2.61 -13.81
N GLU A 68 -10.19 -3.76 -14.46
CA GLU A 68 -10.38 -3.83 -15.91
C GLU A 68 -11.86 -4.05 -16.22
N HIS A 69 -12.39 -3.19 -17.10
CA HIS A 69 -13.71 -3.37 -17.69
C HIS A 69 -13.58 -4.22 -18.94
N ASP A 70 -14.37 -5.29 -19.00
CA ASP A 70 -14.63 -6.04 -20.22
C ASP A 70 -15.96 -5.52 -20.81
N ASP A 71 -16.01 -5.30 -22.12
CA ASP A 71 -17.19 -4.78 -22.82
C ASP A 71 -18.39 -5.74 -22.78
N ASN A 72 -18.18 -6.96 -22.32
CA ASN A 72 -19.25 -7.94 -22.13
C ASN A 72 -20.02 -7.68 -20.81
N PRO A 73 -21.34 -7.40 -20.87
CA PRO A 73 -22.17 -7.10 -19.70
C PRO A 73 -22.32 -8.25 -18.69
N ASP A 74 -22.01 -9.49 -19.09
CA ASP A 74 -21.95 -10.66 -18.19
C ASP A 74 -20.55 -10.89 -17.61
N SER A 75 -19.55 -10.11 -18.01
CA SER A 75 -18.18 -10.27 -17.54
C SER A 75 -18.04 -9.71 -16.13
N GLN A 76 -17.47 -10.54 -15.26
CA GLN A 76 -17.16 -10.17 -13.89
C GLN A 76 -15.97 -9.22 -13.92
N TYR A 77 -15.98 -8.19 -13.08
CA TYR A 77 -14.85 -7.29 -12.96
C TYR A 77 -13.58 -8.08 -12.63
N ILE A 78 -12.57 -7.95 -13.50
CA ILE A 78 -11.30 -8.61 -13.26
C ILE A 78 -10.44 -7.62 -12.50
N PHE A 79 -10.25 -7.90 -11.21
CA PHE A 79 -9.29 -7.16 -10.40
C PHE A 79 -7.90 -7.72 -10.67
N LYS A 80 -7.13 -7.04 -11.52
CA LYS A 80 -5.75 -7.42 -11.75
C LYS A 80 -4.85 -6.75 -10.73
N SER A 81 -4.12 -7.56 -9.97
CA SER A 81 -3.07 -7.07 -9.09
C SER A 81 -1.93 -6.50 -9.95
N LYS A 82 -1.58 -5.24 -9.75
CA LYS A 82 -0.40 -4.62 -10.39
C LYS A 82 0.83 -4.70 -9.51
N VAL A 83 0.69 -4.48 -8.21
CA VAL A 83 1.82 -4.47 -7.27
C VAL A 83 1.38 -5.08 -5.95
N ILE A 84 2.14 -6.05 -5.45
CA ILE A 84 1.95 -6.68 -4.14
C ILE A 84 3.26 -6.70 -3.34
N ARG A 85 3.14 -6.59 -2.01
CA ARG A 85 4.22 -6.65 -1.04
C ARG A 85 3.80 -7.47 0.17
N GLY A 86 4.73 -8.23 0.75
CA GLY A 86 4.52 -8.97 2.01
C GLY A 86 3.67 -10.24 1.93
N TYR A 87 2.93 -10.46 0.83
CA TYR A 87 2.21 -11.70 0.60
C TYR A 87 3.19 -12.85 0.27
N ARG A 88 3.00 -13.99 0.94
CA ARG A 88 3.80 -15.22 0.71
C ARG A 88 3.40 -15.99 -0.56
N ILE A 89 2.31 -15.59 -1.21
CA ILE A 89 1.78 -16.23 -2.42
C ILE A 89 1.90 -15.23 -3.57
N SER A 90 2.32 -15.68 -4.75
CA SER A 90 2.30 -14.85 -5.96
C SER A 90 0.84 -14.61 -6.37
N PHE A 91 0.41 -13.35 -6.33
CA PHE A 91 -0.98 -12.98 -6.67
C PHE A 91 -1.35 -13.23 -8.13
N GLU A 92 -0.38 -13.50 -9.02
CA GLU A 92 -0.65 -14.04 -10.36
C GLU A 92 -1.42 -15.36 -10.32
N GLN A 93 -1.34 -16.10 -9.20
CA GLN A 93 -2.13 -17.31 -8.95
C GLN A 93 -3.48 -17.00 -8.27
N ILE A 94 -3.67 -15.77 -7.79
CA ILE A 94 -4.85 -15.29 -7.05
C ILE A 94 -5.37 -14.03 -7.75
N GLU A 95 -5.58 -14.06 -9.06
CA GLU A 95 -6.37 -13.01 -9.72
C GLU A 95 -7.83 -13.16 -9.26
N PRO A 96 -8.33 -12.35 -8.31
CA PRO A 96 -9.65 -12.56 -7.77
C PRO A 96 -10.64 -12.10 -8.84
N ARG A 97 -11.36 -13.04 -9.43
CA ARG A 97 -12.54 -12.74 -10.25
C ARG A 97 -13.68 -12.41 -9.31
N LEU A 98 -13.72 -11.16 -8.84
CA LEU A 98 -14.74 -10.67 -7.90
C LEU A 98 -15.74 -9.80 -8.65
N LYS A 99 -17.02 -9.91 -8.30
CA LYS A 99 -18.02 -8.95 -8.78
C LYS A 99 -17.90 -7.62 -8.02
N LEU A 100 -18.35 -6.53 -8.62
CA LEU A 100 -18.55 -5.29 -7.87
C LEU A 100 -19.53 -5.55 -6.71
N GLY A 101 -19.17 -5.06 -5.52
CA GLY A 101 -19.89 -5.32 -4.28
C GLY A 101 -19.51 -6.62 -3.56
N GLU A 102 -18.67 -7.47 -4.15
CA GLU A 102 -18.25 -8.75 -3.54
C GLU A 102 -16.92 -8.61 -2.78
N GLY A 103 -16.91 -9.07 -1.52
CA GLY A 103 -15.77 -8.93 -0.64
C GLY A 103 -15.39 -7.47 -0.33
N PHE A 104 -14.30 -7.28 0.41
CA PHE A 104 -13.85 -5.93 0.77
C PHE A 104 -13.46 -5.09 -0.44
N ILE A 105 -12.71 -5.67 -1.38
CA ILE A 105 -12.25 -4.97 -2.58
C ILE A 105 -13.43 -4.60 -3.48
N GLY A 106 -14.39 -5.51 -3.71
CA GLY A 106 -15.57 -5.23 -4.53
C GLY A 106 -16.50 -4.21 -3.90
N TYR A 107 -16.68 -4.22 -2.57
CA TYR A 107 -17.46 -3.20 -1.86
C TYR A 107 -16.85 -1.80 -2.01
N VAL A 108 -15.54 -1.66 -1.79
CA VAL A 108 -14.84 -0.37 -1.93
C VAL A 108 -14.88 0.10 -3.39
N ALA A 109 -14.67 -0.81 -4.34
CA ALA A 109 -14.75 -0.51 -5.77
C ALA A 109 -16.15 -0.02 -6.21
N GLN A 110 -17.22 -0.58 -5.64
CA GLN A 110 -18.59 -0.17 -5.96
C GLN A 110 -18.97 1.16 -5.31
N THR A 111 -18.58 1.36 -4.05
CA THR A 111 -19.05 2.50 -3.25
C THR A 111 -18.13 3.72 -3.30
N GLY A 112 -16.86 3.52 -3.65
CA GLY A 112 -15.82 4.55 -3.57
C GLY A 112 -15.46 4.98 -2.14
N LYS A 113 -15.94 4.25 -1.12
CA LYS A 113 -15.70 4.57 0.30
C LYS A 113 -14.64 3.65 0.88
N SER A 114 -13.70 4.20 1.65
CA SER A 114 -12.70 3.41 2.37
C SER A 114 -13.36 2.54 3.45
N LEU A 115 -12.74 1.39 3.73
CA LEU A 115 -13.21 0.43 4.72
C LEU A 115 -12.03 -0.09 5.54
N ILE A 116 -12.20 -0.17 6.86
CA ILE A 116 -11.24 -0.75 7.80
C ILE A 116 -12.02 -1.79 8.62
N SER A 117 -11.58 -3.05 8.58
CA SER A 117 -12.18 -4.14 9.38
C SER A 117 -11.18 -4.61 10.44
N PRO A 118 -11.51 -4.52 11.74
CA PRO A 118 -10.62 -4.96 12.82
C PRO A 118 -10.56 -6.49 12.95
N ASP A 119 -11.58 -7.19 12.44
CA ASP A 119 -11.68 -8.65 12.38
C ASP A 119 -12.42 -9.05 11.10
N VAL A 120 -12.24 -10.29 10.61
CA VAL A 120 -12.71 -10.75 9.28
C VAL A 120 -13.65 -11.94 9.33
#